data_AF-A0A0K8VWZ7-F1
#
_entry.id   AF-A0A0K8VWZ7-F1
#
_cell.length_a   1.000
_cell.length_b   1.000
_cell.length_c   1.000
_cell.angle_alpha   90.00
_cell.angle_beta   90.00
_cell.angle_gamma   90.00
#
_symmetry.space_group_name_H-M   'P 1'
#
loop_
_entity.id
_entity.type
_entity.pdbx_description
1 polymer ?
#
loop_
_entity_poly.entity_id
_entity_poly.type
_entity_poly.pdbx_seq_one_letter_code
_entity_poly.pdbx_strand_id
1 'polypeptide(L)'
;MLSKKRTFSEKYTVFVGPYGNATMPAKENPDGKPEQVTVQSIDLAVSAPKYIWAYLKPLIPSSTEEFVVIATNSPYIEAPDHTEFCEKDICDDIVWLKESRFGHLRRIPTLGYTFCCRVEEVAKIIEHFPVSTKVLETTTAAVPLHSLSP
;
A
#
# COMPACT_ATOMS: atom_id res chain seq x y z
N MET A 1 -40.93 -1.11 -17.42
CA MET A 1 -40.30 -0.83 -16.12
C MET A 1 -38.78 -0.96 -16.26
N LEU A 2 -38.06 0.14 -16.47
CA LEU A 2 -36.60 0.16 -16.41
C LEU A 2 -36.21 0.61 -15.00
N SER A 3 -35.74 -0.31 -14.17
CA SER A 3 -35.13 0.03 -12.89
C SER A 3 -33.84 0.80 -13.18
N LYS A 4 -33.79 2.10 -12.83
CA LYS A 4 -32.54 2.86 -12.71
C LYS A 4 -31.67 2.13 -11.68
N LYS A 5 -30.69 1.33 -12.14
CA LYS A 5 -29.60 0.87 -11.27
C LYS A 5 -28.96 2.13 -10.69
N ARG A 6 -29.19 2.39 -9.40
CA ARG A 6 -28.37 3.32 -8.62
C ARG A 6 -26.94 2.82 -8.75
N THR A 7 -26.09 3.53 -9.47
CA THR A 7 -24.63 3.41 -9.31
C THR A 7 -24.33 3.81 -7.88
N PHE A 8 -24.18 2.82 -7.01
CA PHE A 8 -23.62 3.06 -5.68
C PHE A 8 -22.17 3.49 -5.94
N SER A 9 -21.90 4.79 -5.81
CA SER A 9 -20.52 5.27 -5.79
C SER A 9 -19.99 4.90 -4.41
N GLU A 10 -19.11 3.92 -4.33
CA GLU A 10 -18.34 3.67 -3.11
C GLU A 10 -17.63 4.98 -2.73
N LYS A 11 -17.74 5.39 -1.47
CA LYS A 11 -17.11 6.61 -0.97
C LYS A 11 -16.15 6.24 0.15
N TYR A 12 -14.95 6.80 0.10
CA TYR A 12 -13.90 6.52 1.05
C TYR A 12 -13.38 7.82 1.68
N THR A 13 -13.05 7.76 2.96
CA THR A 13 -12.01 8.61 3.54
C THR A 13 -10.68 8.03 3.11
N VAL A 14 -9.81 8.88 2.56
CA VAL A 14 -8.49 8.46 2.07
C VAL A 14 -7.42 9.13 2.91
N PHE A 15 -6.57 8.32 3.53
CA PHE A 15 -5.35 8.78 4.19
C PHE A 15 -4.17 8.44 3.31
N VAL A 16 -3.20 9.34 3.19
CA VAL A 16 -2.04 9.15 2.31
C VAL A 16 -0.75 9.42 3.07
N GLY A 17 0.33 8.79 2.65
CA GLY A 17 1.65 9.08 3.18
C GLY A 17 2.79 8.42 2.41
N PRO A 18 4.03 8.81 2.72
CA PRO A 18 5.24 8.13 2.23
C PRO A 18 5.67 6.98 3.14
N TYR A 19 6.52 6.09 2.64
CA TYR A 19 7.29 5.15 3.44
C TYR A 19 8.65 4.82 2.80
N GLY A 20 9.70 4.72 3.63
CA GLY A 20 11.07 4.40 3.21
C GLY A 20 11.73 5.46 2.33
N ASN A 21 12.99 5.25 1.97
CA ASN A 21 13.76 6.14 1.07
C ASN A 21 14.07 5.42 -0.24
N ALA A 22 13.82 6.09 -1.36
CA ALA A 22 14.14 5.57 -2.68
C ALA A 22 15.66 5.51 -2.89
N THR A 23 16.12 4.48 -3.59
CA THR A 23 17.53 4.30 -3.93
C THR A 23 17.72 4.03 -5.41
N MET A 24 18.77 4.62 -5.97
CA MET A 24 19.33 4.27 -7.27
C MET A 24 20.23 3.03 -7.07
N PRO A 25 20.06 1.96 -7.86
CA PRO A 25 20.86 0.76 -7.72
C PRO A 25 22.28 1.00 -8.24
N ALA A 26 23.24 0.24 -7.70
CA ALA A 26 24.66 0.37 -8.01
C ALA A 26 25.01 0.35 -9.50
N LYS A 27 24.27 -0.43 -10.31
CA LYS A 27 24.48 -0.54 -11.76
C LYS A 27 24.22 0.75 -12.54
N GLU A 28 23.39 1.64 -11.98
CA GLU A 28 23.06 2.94 -12.56
C GLU A 28 23.96 4.06 -12.00
N ASN A 29 24.74 3.78 -10.95
CA ASN A 29 25.67 4.71 -10.36
C ASN A 29 27.09 4.50 -10.93
N PRO A 30 27.74 5.52 -11.52
CA PRO A 30 29.14 5.44 -11.94
C PRO A 30 30.12 4.99 -10.84
N ASP A 31 29.81 5.28 -9.57
CA ASP A 31 30.63 4.88 -8.41
C ASP A 31 30.41 3.41 -7.99
N GLY A 32 29.51 2.69 -8.67
CA GLY A 32 29.21 1.28 -8.43
C GLY A 32 28.56 1.00 -7.06
N LYS A 33 27.96 2.01 -6.44
CA LYS A 33 27.31 1.90 -5.12
C LYS A 33 25.86 2.36 -5.17
N PRO A 34 24.94 1.75 -4.40
CA PRO A 34 23.59 2.29 -4.27
C PRO A 34 23.63 3.70 -3.66
N GLU A 35 22.75 4.58 -4.15
CA GLU A 35 22.67 5.96 -3.69
C GLU A 35 21.22 6.34 -3.38
N GLN A 36 20.98 7.17 -2.36
CA GLN A 36 19.63 7.66 -2.08
C GLN A 36 19.21 8.69 -3.13
N VAL A 37 17.99 8.54 -3.64
CA VAL A 37 17.41 9.51 -4.55
C VAL A 37 16.99 10.74 -3.74
N THR A 38 17.53 11.90 -4.10
CA THR A 38 17.19 13.19 -3.45
C THR A 38 16.65 14.16 -4.49
N VAL A 39 15.66 14.96 -4.07
CA VAL A 39 15.20 16.14 -4.78
C VAL A 39 15.94 17.33 -4.19
N GLN A 40 16.71 18.02 -5.03
CA GLN A 40 17.55 19.14 -4.60
C GLN A 40 17.01 20.47 -5.12
N SER A 41 17.07 21.48 -4.25
CA SER A 41 16.98 22.90 -4.57
C SER A 41 18.24 23.60 -4.06
N ILE A 42 18.35 24.91 -4.26
CA ILE A 42 19.55 25.70 -3.89
C ILE A 42 19.91 25.52 -2.41
N ASP A 43 18.91 25.43 -1.52
CA ASP A 43 19.11 25.42 -0.07
C ASP A 43 18.60 24.14 0.61
N LEU A 44 18.07 23.17 -0.13
CA LEU A 44 17.40 22.00 0.44
C LEU A 44 17.64 20.75 -0.39
N ALA A 45 17.97 19.65 0.30
CA ALA A 45 17.93 18.31 -0.25
C ALA A 45 16.92 17.47 0.55
N VAL A 46 15.93 16.89 -0.14
CA VAL A 46 14.92 16.02 0.48
C VAL A 46 15.01 14.63 -0.14
N SER A 47 15.11 13.59 0.68
CA SER A 47 15.04 12.22 0.19
C SER A 47 13.67 11.92 -0.42
N ALA A 48 13.67 11.34 -1.62
CA ALA A 48 12.46 10.85 -2.24
C ALA A 48 12.00 9.58 -1.50
N PRO A 49 10.69 9.39 -1.29
CA PRO A 49 10.19 8.21 -0.60
C PRO A 49 10.30 6.97 -1.50
N LYS A 50 10.50 5.79 -0.90
CA LYS A 50 10.51 4.51 -1.63
C LYS A 50 9.11 4.12 -2.09
N TYR A 51 8.13 4.36 -1.23
CA TYR A 51 6.73 4.04 -1.45
C TYR A 51 5.83 5.24 -1.15
N ILE A 52 4.71 5.30 -1.87
CA ILE A 52 3.58 6.17 -1.56
C ILE A 52 2.38 5.25 -1.31
N TRP A 53 1.68 5.45 -0.21
CA TRP A 53 0.54 4.62 0.17
C TRP A 53 -0.73 5.46 0.34
N ALA A 54 -1.87 4.81 0.11
CA ALA A 54 -3.19 5.34 0.34
C ALA A 54 -4.03 4.30 1.07
N TYR A 55 -4.51 4.62 2.27
CA TYR A 55 -5.45 3.82 3.04
C TYR A 55 -6.88 4.28 2.72
N LEU A 56 -7.68 3.36 2.18
CA LEU A 56 -9.07 3.60 1.80
C LEU A 56 -9.99 3.03 2.87
N LYS A 57 -10.66 3.94 3.59
CA LYS A 57 -11.63 3.63 4.62
C LYS A 57 -13.05 3.99 4.16
N PRO A 58 -13.99 3.03 4.01
CA PRO A 58 -15.35 3.33 3.59
C PRO A 58 -16.03 4.38 4.51
N LEU A 59 -16.72 5.36 3.91
CA LEU A 59 -17.46 6.39 4.65
C LEU A 59 -18.70 5.84 5.34
N ILE A 60 -19.35 4.87 4.71
CA ILE A 60 -20.52 4.19 5.26
C ILE A 60 -20.03 2.78 5.61
N PRO A 61 -20.05 2.39 6.90
CA PRO A 61 -19.80 1.01 7.29
C PRO A 61 -20.78 0.11 6.54
N SER A 62 -20.27 -0.53 5.51
CA SER A 62 -20.98 -1.48 4.66
C SER A 62 -20.14 -2.77 4.64
N SER A 63 -20.54 -3.76 3.85
CA SER A 63 -19.71 -4.94 3.62
C SER A 63 -18.41 -4.64 2.85
N THR A 64 -18.16 -3.39 2.43
CA THR A 64 -16.94 -3.02 1.72
C THR A 64 -15.74 -3.04 2.67
N GLU A 65 -14.75 -3.86 2.34
CA GLU A 65 -13.52 -4.02 3.13
C GLU A 65 -12.62 -2.78 3.03
N GLU A 66 -11.92 -2.49 4.11
CA GLU A 66 -10.87 -1.47 4.18
C GLU A 66 -9.56 -2.04 3.62
N PHE A 67 -8.79 -1.24 2.87
CA PHE A 67 -7.53 -1.72 2.28
C PHE A 67 -6.54 -0.58 2.05
N VAL A 68 -5.29 -0.94 1.80
CA VAL A 68 -4.21 -0.01 1.49
C VAL A 68 -3.71 -0.26 0.08
N VAL A 69 -3.62 0.79 -0.73
CA VAL A 69 -2.96 0.79 -2.05
C VAL A 69 -1.55 1.34 -1.86
N ILE A 70 -0.53 0.64 -2.35
CA ILE A 70 0.88 1.03 -2.19
C ILE A 70 1.55 1.03 -3.56
N ALA A 71 2.16 2.16 -3.92
CA ALA A 71 2.87 2.37 -5.17
C ALA A 71 4.38 2.52 -4.91
N THR A 72 5.19 1.90 -5.77
CA THR A 72 6.65 2.07 -5.77
C THR A 72 7.02 3.38 -6.45
N ASN A 73 7.88 4.18 -5.82
CA ASN A 73 8.40 5.44 -6.37
C ASN A 73 9.87 5.26 -6.80
N SER A 74 10.10 4.35 -7.75
CA SER A 74 11.44 4.11 -8.29
C SER A 74 11.39 3.84 -9.79
N PRO A 75 12.13 4.61 -10.62
CA PRO A 75 12.27 4.32 -12.05
C PRO A 75 13.22 3.15 -12.32
N TYR A 76 13.91 2.63 -11.29
CA TYR A 76 14.96 1.61 -11.43
C TYR A 76 14.51 0.19 -11.06
N ILE A 77 13.23 0.02 -10.71
CA ILE A 77 12.72 -1.25 -10.21
C ILE A 77 12.46 -2.23 -11.37
N GLU A 78 13.16 -3.36 -11.37
CA GLU A 78 13.02 -4.38 -12.42
C GLU A 78 12.03 -5.48 -12.05
N ALA A 79 12.11 -5.96 -10.81
CA ALA A 79 11.28 -7.03 -10.28
C ALA A 79 10.61 -6.55 -8.97
N PRO A 80 9.62 -5.65 -9.05
CA PRO A 80 8.91 -5.22 -7.86
C PRO A 80 8.06 -6.35 -7.29
N ASP A 81 7.92 -6.38 -5.97
CA ASP A 81 7.00 -7.28 -5.26
C ASP A 81 6.28 -6.54 -4.11
N HIS A 82 5.32 -7.22 -3.48
CA HIS A 82 4.51 -6.70 -2.37
C HIS A 82 4.96 -7.22 -0.98
N THR A 83 5.97 -8.08 -0.94
CA THR A 83 6.31 -8.90 0.24
C THR A 83 6.87 -8.10 1.42
N GLU A 84 7.36 -6.89 1.17
CA GLU A 84 7.75 -5.95 2.23
C GLU A 84 6.56 -5.51 3.09
N PHE A 85 5.33 -5.58 2.54
CA PHE A 85 4.13 -5.06 3.22
C PHE A 85 3.08 -6.12 3.57
N CYS A 86 2.90 -7.13 2.73
CA CYS A 86 1.88 -8.15 2.96
C CYS A 86 2.20 -9.48 2.27
N GLU A 87 1.54 -10.55 2.72
CA GLU A 87 1.70 -11.88 2.12
C GLU A 87 1.02 -11.97 0.74
N LYS A 88 -0.11 -11.29 0.57
CA LYS A 88 -0.93 -11.34 -0.65
C LYS A 88 -1.30 -9.94 -1.15
N ASP A 89 -1.07 -9.70 -2.43
CA ASP A 89 -1.65 -8.59 -3.18
C ASP A 89 -3.17 -8.81 -3.41
N ILE A 90 -4.00 -8.07 -2.67
CA ILE A 90 -5.47 -8.22 -2.69
C ILE A 90 -6.18 -7.31 -3.70
N CYS A 91 -5.47 -6.58 -4.56
CA CYS A 91 -6.14 -5.65 -5.49
C CYS A 91 -7.13 -6.37 -6.42
N ASP A 92 -6.87 -7.64 -6.76
CA ASP A 92 -7.73 -8.45 -7.64
C ASP A 92 -8.99 -8.97 -6.92
N ASP A 93 -9.00 -8.92 -5.58
CA ASP A 93 -10.17 -9.24 -4.75
C ASP A 93 -11.17 -8.06 -4.70
N ILE A 94 -10.72 -6.84 -5.02
CA ILE A 94 -11.51 -5.61 -4.99
C ILE A 94 -12.21 -5.39 -6.34
N VAL A 95 -13.53 -5.63 -6.38
CA VAL A 95 -14.31 -5.73 -7.63
C VAL A 95 -14.20 -4.49 -8.53
N TRP A 96 -14.38 -3.28 -7.99
CA TRP A 96 -14.31 -2.08 -8.82
C TRP A 96 -12.88 -1.76 -9.28
N LEU A 97 -11.88 -2.14 -8.47
CA LEU A 97 -10.48 -1.83 -8.74
C LEU A 97 -9.94 -2.76 -9.82
N LYS A 98 -10.18 -4.07 -9.71
CA LYS A 98 -9.72 -5.07 -10.68
C LYS A 98 -10.28 -4.82 -12.09
N GLU A 99 -11.50 -4.28 -12.19
CA GLU A 99 -12.18 -3.98 -13.47
C GLU A 99 -11.78 -2.61 -14.04
N SER A 100 -11.05 -1.80 -13.28
CA SER A 100 -10.60 -0.47 -13.72
C SER A 100 -9.38 -0.54 -14.63
N ARG A 101 -9.18 0.48 -15.47
CA ARG A 101 -7.95 0.65 -16.24
C ARG A 101 -6.70 0.66 -15.35
N PHE A 102 -6.80 1.27 -14.17
CA PHE A 102 -5.70 1.28 -13.21
C PHE A 102 -5.38 -0.14 -12.72
N GLY A 103 -6.40 -0.92 -12.33
CA GLY A 103 -6.24 -2.30 -11.88
C GLY A 103 -5.54 -3.19 -12.89
N HIS A 104 -5.82 -3.03 -14.19
CA HIS A 104 -5.16 -3.78 -15.25
C HIS A 104 -3.69 -3.38 -15.48
N LEU A 105 -3.33 -2.12 -15.22
CA LEU A 105 -2.00 -1.58 -15.54
C LEU A 105 -1.05 -1.55 -14.33
N ARG A 106 -1.58 -1.69 -13.11
CA ARG A 106 -0.83 -1.51 -11.86
C ARG A 106 0.40 -2.42 -11.70
N ARG A 107 0.45 -3.55 -12.40
CA ARG A 107 1.60 -4.49 -12.32
C ARG A 107 2.71 -4.15 -13.31
N ILE A 108 2.53 -3.15 -14.18
CA ILE A 108 3.52 -2.73 -15.17
C ILE A 108 4.51 -1.77 -14.49
N PRO A 109 5.78 -2.17 -14.26
CA PRO A 109 6.72 -1.35 -13.49
C PRO A 109 6.97 0.03 -14.11
N THR A 110 7.00 0.12 -15.43
CA THR A 110 7.18 1.37 -16.17
C THR A 110 6.02 2.36 -16.03
N LEU A 111 4.87 1.91 -15.51
CA LEU A 111 3.71 2.76 -15.19
C LEU A 111 3.55 3.00 -13.68
N GLY A 112 4.52 2.57 -12.87
CA GLY A 112 4.45 2.60 -11.42
C GLY A 112 3.79 1.34 -10.87
N TYR A 113 4.61 0.38 -10.44
CA TYR A 113 4.11 -0.84 -9.81
C TYR A 113 3.30 -0.51 -8.55
N THR A 114 2.09 -1.05 -8.48
CA THR A 114 1.15 -0.81 -7.40
C THR A 114 0.42 -2.09 -7.00
N PHE A 115 0.29 -2.30 -5.70
CA PHE A 115 -0.35 -3.47 -5.09
C PHE A 115 -1.24 -3.05 -3.92
N CYS A 116 -2.06 -3.98 -3.44
CA CYS A 116 -2.97 -3.73 -2.32
C CYS A 116 -2.71 -4.71 -1.19
N CYS A 117 -2.72 -4.20 0.04
CA CYS A 117 -2.53 -5.00 1.25
C CYS A 117 -3.69 -4.79 2.22
N ARG A 118 -3.83 -5.73 3.16
CA ARG A 118 -4.73 -5.57 4.29
C ARG A 118 -4.19 -4.52 5.25
N VAL A 119 -5.09 -3.79 5.90
CA VAL A 119 -4.76 -2.65 6.76
C VAL A 119 -3.87 -3.08 7.93
N GLU A 120 -4.18 -4.22 8.54
CA GLU A 120 -3.49 -4.77 9.70
C GLU A 120 -2.05 -5.23 9.40
N GLU A 121 -1.73 -5.61 8.17
CA GLU A 121 -0.37 -5.96 7.76
C GLU A 121 0.48 -4.68 7.65
N VAL A 122 -0.05 -3.67 6.97
CA VAL A 122 0.64 -2.37 6.78
C VAL A 122 0.81 -1.63 8.11
N ALA A 123 -0.19 -1.69 8.99
CA ALA A 123 -0.14 -1.01 10.29
C ALA A 123 0.94 -1.56 11.24
N LYS A 124 1.44 -2.79 11.01
CA LYS A 124 2.58 -3.35 11.75
C LYS A 124 3.93 -2.78 11.30
N ILE A 125 3.95 -2.18 10.11
CA ILE A 125 5.18 -1.74 9.43
C ILE A 125 5.33 -0.22 9.51
N ILE A 126 4.22 0.52 9.41
CA ILE A 126 4.21 1.98 9.41
C ILE A 126 3.80 2.50 10.80
N GLU A 127 4.76 3.08 11.53
CA GLU A 127 4.60 3.50 12.94
C GLU A 127 3.48 4.52 13.17
N HIS A 128 3.25 5.43 12.21
CA HIS A 128 2.23 6.48 12.30
C HIS A 128 1.03 6.23 11.39
N PHE A 129 0.67 4.96 11.20
CA PHE A 129 -0.46 4.59 10.36
C PHE A 129 -1.79 4.92 11.06
N PRO A 130 -2.78 5.52 10.36
CA PRO A 130 -3.99 6.05 10.99
C PRO A 130 -5.06 4.98 11.26
N VAL A 131 -4.69 3.88 11.95
CA VAL A 131 -5.66 2.92 12.49
C VAL A 131 -6.10 3.34 13.90
N SER A 132 -7.35 3.06 14.26
CA SER A 132 -7.76 3.15 15.66
C SER A 132 -7.11 2.02 16.46
N THR A 133 -6.42 2.36 17.56
CA THR A 133 -5.73 1.42 18.47
C THR A 133 -6.60 0.24 18.93
N LYS A 134 -7.94 0.38 18.94
CA LYS A 134 -8.88 -0.70 19.28
C LYS A 134 -8.87 -1.89 18.31
N VAL A 135 -8.49 -1.68 17.05
CA VAL A 135 -8.46 -2.74 16.02
C VAL A 135 -7.26 -3.68 16.23
N LEU A 136 -6.12 -3.15 16.64
CA LEU A 136 -4.89 -3.93 16.89
C LEU A 136 -5.00 -4.85 18.11
N GLU A 137 -5.75 -4.42 19.14
CA GLU A 137 -5.99 -5.21 20.35
C GLU A 137 -6.93 -6.41 20.08
N THR A 138 -7.88 -6.27 19.17
CA THR A 138 -8.86 -7.34 18.87
C THR A 138 -8.21 -8.51 18.12
N THR A 139 -7.21 -8.26 17.25
CA THR A 139 -6.49 -9.31 16.53
C THR A 139 -5.49 -10.05 17.42
N THR A 140 -4.93 -9.38 18.43
CA THR A 140 -3.96 -10.00 19.37
C THR A 140 -4.66 -10.89 20.40
N ALA A 141 -5.92 -10.61 20.73
CA ALA A 141 -6.72 -11.39 21.68
C ALA A 141 -7.24 -12.74 21.15
N ALA A 142 -7.08 -13.03 19.85
CA ALA A 142 -7.67 -14.21 19.20
C ALA A 142 -6.76 -15.45 19.16
N VAL A 143 -5.64 -15.49 19.89
CA VAL A 143 -4.82 -16.70 20.04
C VAL A 143 -5.20 -17.40 21.36
N PRO A 144 -5.97 -18.50 21.34
CA PRO A 144 -6.29 -19.23 22.57
C PRO A 144 -5.04 -19.92 23.08
N LEU A 145 -4.61 -19.53 24.28
CA LEU A 145 -3.51 -20.14 25.00
C LEU A 145 -3.97 -21.47 25.63
N HIS A 146 -4.19 -22.52 24.85
CA HIS A 146 -4.34 -23.87 25.39
C HIS A 146 -3.83 -24.94 24.44
N SER A 147 -2.57 -25.36 24.64
CA SER A 147 -2.18 -26.76 24.89
C SER A 147 -0.65 -26.95 24.84
N LEU A 148 0.02 -26.56 25.92
CA LEU A 148 1.26 -27.19 26.40
C LEU A 148 0.88 -27.75 27.77
N SER A 149 0.55 -29.05 27.89
CA SER A 149 1.43 -30.12 28.39
C SER A 149 0.54 -31.14 29.16
N PRO A 150 0.97 -32.36 29.53
CA PRO A 150 2.34 -32.84 29.80
C PRO A 150 2.99 -33.65 28.69
#